data_AF-A0AAD9YKU5-F1
#
_entry.id   AF-A0AAD9YKU5-F1
#
_cell.length_a   1.000
_cell.length_b   1.000
_cell.length_c   1.000
_cell.angle_alpha   90.00
_cell.angle_beta   90.00
_cell.angle_gamma   90.00
#
_symmetry.space_group_name_H-M   'P 1'
#
loop_
_entity.id
_entity.type
_entity.pdbx_description
1 polymer ?
#
loop_
_entity_poly.entity_id
_entity_poly.type
_entity_poly.pdbx_seq_one_letter_code
_entity_poly.pdbx_strand_id
1 'polypeptide(L)'
;MVLFNRAVCLAAGCALTAPNASDPIPTPKITFPTNATCGEVNVFYTGLTAYHPLVLSRGFDPVQTDIALRNDTANLVKAGFNVYVLFQGPDQPASNIADRMKGRRWGVTGVGWGIRNSTMLELVNRFEENINQYREAEPLAPLVFNWSPTSLAESVTRHVPLRDDCTGKPGTLYAYEENCPPELCEKTTVITSGSLEELLEGIPQ
;
A
#
# COMPACT_ATOMS: atom_id res chain seq x y z
N MET A 1 -40.60 -16.87 -0.34
CA MET A 1 -41.83 -16.04 -0.44
C MET A 1 -42.17 -15.58 0.97
N VAL A 2 -41.60 -14.46 1.40
CA VAL A 2 -41.77 -13.93 2.77
C VAL A 2 -42.85 -12.87 2.72
N LEU A 3 -43.92 -13.11 3.47
CA LEU A 3 -45.07 -12.23 3.62
C LEU A 3 -44.66 -10.92 4.31
N PHE A 4 -44.86 -9.79 3.62
CA PHE A 4 -44.80 -8.47 4.24
C PHE A 4 -46.01 -8.29 5.16
N ASN A 5 -45.77 -8.32 6.47
CA ASN A 5 -46.76 -7.96 7.46
C ASN A 5 -46.86 -6.43 7.51
N ARG A 6 -47.92 -5.85 6.92
CA ARG A 6 -48.22 -4.42 7.02
C ARG A 6 -48.82 -4.14 8.40
N ALA A 7 -48.00 -3.68 9.34
CA ALA A 7 -48.50 -3.02 10.53
C ALA A 7 -48.84 -1.56 10.19
N VAL A 8 -50.12 -1.20 10.38
CA VAL A 8 -50.63 0.16 10.31
C VAL A 8 -50.32 0.84 11.64
N CYS A 9 -49.44 1.85 11.64
CA CYS A 9 -49.29 2.76 12.77
C CYS A 9 -50.28 3.92 12.61
N LEU A 10 -51.36 3.88 13.40
CA LEU A 10 -52.26 5.01 13.62
C LEU A 10 -51.71 5.92 14.73
N ALA A 11 -51.46 7.18 14.35
CA ALA A 11 -51.55 8.39 15.16
C ALA A 11 -51.06 8.35 16.62
N ALA A 12 -49.75 8.52 16.82
CA ALA A 12 -49.16 9.40 17.84
C ALA A 12 -47.71 9.68 17.43
N GLY A 13 -47.32 10.94 17.41
CA GLY A 13 -46.06 11.41 16.82
C GLY A 13 -44.81 10.82 17.46
N CYS A 14 -44.29 9.74 16.86
CA CYS A 14 -42.87 9.47 16.84
C CYS A 14 -42.35 9.95 15.48
N ALA A 15 -41.87 11.19 15.43
CA ALA A 15 -40.98 11.60 14.36
C ALA A 15 -39.68 10.81 14.54
N LEU A 16 -39.62 9.60 13.97
CA LEU A 16 -38.34 8.97 13.69
C LEU A 16 -37.69 9.85 12.65
N THR A 17 -36.84 10.77 13.11
CA THR A 17 -35.89 11.46 12.24
C THR A 17 -35.04 10.37 11.61
N ALA A 18 -35.30 10.08 10.33
CA ALA A 18 -34.37 9.27 9.56
C ALA A 18 -33.00 9.92 9.70
N PRO A 19 -31.94 9.17 10.07
CA PRO A 19 -30.60 9.74 10.16
C PRO A 19 -30.29 10.41 8.83
N ASN A 20 -29.82 11.64 8.89
CA ASN A 20 -29.52 12.43 7.72
C ASN A 20 -28.42 11.68 6.96
N ALA A 21 -28.63 11.38 5.67
CA ALA A 21 -27.66 10.60 4.87
C ALA A 21 -26.28 11.29 4.72
N SER A 22 -26.16 12.51 5.25
CA SER A 22 -24.95 13.34 5.29
C SER A 22 -24.17 13.24 6.60
N ASP A 23 -24.69 12.61 7.65
CA ASP A 23 -23.94 12.49 8.91
C ASP A 23 -22.78 11.51 8.72
N PRO A 24 -21.52 11.92 8.99
CA PRO A 24 -20.39 11.01 8.89
C PRO A 24 -20.63 9.81 9.79
N ILE A 25 -20.63 8.61 9.22
CA ILE A 25 -20.73 7.37 9.99
C ILE A 25 -19.56 7.36 10.98
N PRO A 26 -19.80 7.32 12.30
CA PRO A 26 -18.73 7.26 13.28
C PRO A 26 -17.89 6.01 13.02
N THR A 27 -16.66 6.19 12.54
CA THR A 27 -15.73 5.09 12.31
C THR A 27 -15.06 4.72 13.62
N PRO A 28 -14.99 3.43 13.98
CA PRO A 28 -14.19 3.00 15.13
C PRO A 28 -12.75 3.46 14.95
N LYS A 29 -12.16 4.09 15.97
CA LYS A 29 -10.70 4.29 16.02
C LYS A 29 -10.05 2.94 16.32
N ILE A 30 -9.62 2.24 15.26
CA ILE A 30 -8.86 1.01 15.38
C ILE A 30 -7.43 1.38 15.76
N THR A 31 -6.98 0.94 16.94
CA THR A 31 -5.59 1.08 17.39
C THR A 31 -4.91 -0.27 17.30
N PHE A 32 -3.80 -0.35 16.56
CA PHE A 32 -2.97 -1.55 16.50
C PHE A 32 -1.87 -1.42 17.56
N PRO A 33 -1.83 -2.29 18.58
CA PRO A 33 -0.78 -2.24 19.58
C PRO A 33 0.54 -2.66 18.94
N THR A 34 1.58 -1.84 19.07
CA THR A 34 2.95 -2.23 18.77
C THR A 34 3.89 -1.59 19.80
N ASN A 35 4.96 -2.30 20.12
CA ASN A 35 6.04 -1.83 20.98
C ASN A 35 7.29 -1.44 20.17
N ALA A 36 7.16 -1.36 18.84
CA ALA A 36 8.29 -1.09 17.96
C ALA A 36 8.75 0.37 18.04
N THR A 37 10.06 0.54 17.91
CA THR A 37 10.77 1.82 17.87
C THR A 37 11.33 2.08 16.48
N CYS A 38 11.87 3.29 16.25
CA CYS A 38 12.45 3.68 14.97
C CYS A 38 13.56 2.70 14.54
N GLY A 39 13.52 2.23 13.31
CA GLY A 39 14.52 1.35 12.72
C GLY A 39 14.33 -0.15 13.02
N GLU A 40 13.31 -0.55 13.78
CA GLU A 40 13.07 -1.97 14.10
C GLU A 40 12.18 -2.69 13.09
N VAL A 41 11.30 -1.95 12.40
CA VAL A 41 10.26 -2.55 11.54
C VAL A 41 10.70 -2.53 10.08
N ASN A 42 10.81 -3.72 9.50
CA ASN A 42 11.06 -3.89 8.07
C ASN A 42 9.74 -3.98 7.30
N VAL A 43 9.59 -3.17 6.28
CA VAL A 43 8.42 -3.06 5.41
C VAL A 43 8.77 -3.59 4.03
N PHE A 44 8.04 -4.58 3.56
CA PHE A 44 8.07 -4.99 2.15
C PHE A 44 6.80 -4.52 1.46
N TYR A 45 6.91 -3.72 0.42
CA TYR A 45 5.74 -3.26 -0.35
C TYR A 45 5.86 -3.67 -1.82
N THR A 46 4.73 -3.99 -2.44
CA THR A 46 4.66 -4.22 -3.89
C THR A 46 3.50 -3.47 -4.54
N GLY A 47 3.50 -3.39 -5.86
CA GLY A 47 2.54 -2.64 -6.66
C GLY A 47 2.96 -2.67 -8.13
N LEU A 48 2.32 -1.85 -8.96
CA LEU A 48 2.74 -1.65 -10.36
C LEU A 48 3.77 -0.54 -10.47
N THR A 49 4.66 -0.66 -11.45
CA THR A 49 5.54 0.45 -11.85
C THR A 49 4.70 1.57 -12.47
N ALA A 50 5.13 2.82 -12.30
CA ALA A 50 4.34 3.97 -12.72
C ALA A 50 4.07 4.02 -14.24
N TYR A 51 5.02 3.52 -15.03
CA TYR A 51 4.97 3.51 -16.50
C TYR A 51 4.42 2.19 -17.08
N HIS A 52 3.91 1.29 -16.25
CA HIS A 52 3.35 0.02 -16.73
C HIS A 52 2.12 0.27 -17.63
N PRO A 53 1.93 -0.46 -18.75
CA PRO A 53 0.76 -0.32 -19.62
C PRO A 53 -0.59 -0.43 -18.88
N LEU A 54 -0.65 -1.24 -17.83
CA LEU A 54 -1.84 -1.38 -16.98
C LEU A 54 -2.14 -0.15 -16.11
N VAL A 55 -1.12 0.64 -15.75
CA VAL A 55 -1.32 1.94 -15.08
C VAL A 55 -1.84 2.95 -16.10
N LEU A 56 -1.20 3.01 -17.27
CA LEU A 56 -1.57 3.93 -18.37
C LEU A 56 -3.00 3.68 -18.89
N SER A 57 -3.37 2.41 -19.09
CA SER A 57 -4.70 2.03 -19.60
C SER A 57 -5.85 2.45 -18.68
N ARG A 58 -5.54 2.72 -17.40
CA ARG A 58 -6.49 3.19 -16.39
C ARG A 58 -6.54 4.72 -16.28
N GLY A 59 -5.81 5.43 -17.14
CA GLY A 59 -5.82 6.89 -17.21
C GLY A 59 -4.97 7.59 -16.15
N PHE A 60 -4.06 6.87 -15.48
CA PHE A 60 -3.11 7.50 -14.56
C PHE A 60 -1.99 8.19 -15.33
N ASP A 61 -1.61 9.37 -14.85
CA ASP A 61 -0.41 10.06 -15.29
C ASP A 61 0.81 9.32 -14.71
N PRO A 62 1.70 8.77 -15.56
CA PRO A 62 2.84 8.00 -15.09
C PRO A 62 3.88 8.86 -14.38
N VAL A 63 4.06 10.13 -14.77
CA VAL A 63 5.01 11.04 -14.12
C VAL A 63 4.53 11.36 -12.70
N GLN A 64 3.24 11.69 -12.55
CA GLN A 64 2.67 11.96 -11.22
C GLN A 64 2.67 10.71 -10.33
N THR A 65 2.45 9.54 -10.93
CA THR A 65 2.51 8.27 -10.21
C THR A 65 3.93 7.95 -9.75
N ASP A 66 4.95 8.13 -10.60
CA ASP A 66 6.37 7.96 -10.26
C ASP A 66 6.78 8.86 -9.09
N ILE A 67 6.44 10.15 -9.18
CA ILE A 67 6.70 11.13 -8.12
C ILE A 67 6.05 10.68 -6.81
N ALA A 68 4.77 10.28 -6.86
CA ALA A 68 4.04 9.86 -5.67
C ALA A 68 4.62 8.60 -5.03
N LEU A 69 4.93 7.56 -5.81
CA LEU A 69 5.51 6.31 -5.29
C LEU A 69 6.88 6.54 -4.64
N ARG A 70 7.75 7.34 -5.28
CA ARG A 70 9.09 7.65 -4.78
C ARG A 70 9.02 8.52 -3.51
N ASN A 71 8.20 9.58 -3.53
CA ASN A 71 8.00 10.43 -2.35
C ASN A 71 7.43 9.64 -1.17
N ASP A 72 6.44 8.79 -1.41
CA ASP A 72 5.79 8.09 -0.30
C ASP A 72 6.61 6.90 0.22
N THR A 73 7.46 6.31 -0.62
CA THR A 73 8.54 5.42 -0.16
C THR A 73 9.52 6.18 0.73
N ALA A 74 9.94 7.38 0.34
CA ALA A 74 10.80 8.21 1.18
C ALA A 74 10.11 8.61 2.49
N ASN A 75 8.79 8.85 2.49
CA ASN A 75 8.02 9.13 3.70
C ASN A 75 8.01 7.95 4.67
N LEU A 76 7.91 6.70 4.20
CA LEU A 76 8.06 5.52 5.06
C LEU A 76 9.43 5.50 5.75
N VAL A 77 10.50 5.78 5.00
CA VAL A 77 11.86 5.82 5.55
C VAL A 77 12.00 6.94 6.58
N LYS A 78 11.52 8.15 6.24
CA LYS A 78 11.49 9.32 7.15
C LYS A 78 10.65 9.04 8.41
N ALA A 79 9.60 8.23 8.31
CA ALA A 79 8.77 7.80 9.43
C ALA A 79 9.42 6.74 10.33
N GLY A 80 10.66 6.32 10.05
CA GLY A 80 11.42 5.41 10.91
C GLY A 80 11.34 3.93 10.51
N PHE A 81 10.76 3.59 9.35
CA PHE A 81 10.69 2.20 8.88
C PHE A 81 11.90 1.87 8.00
N ASN A 82 12.32 0.60 8.02
CA ASN A 82 13.24 0.10 7.00
C ASN A 82 12.44 -0.44 5.82
N VAL A 83 12.73 0.00 4.61
CA VAL A 83 11.81 -0.14 3.48
C VAL A 83 12.46 -0.86 2.31
N TYR A 84 11.75 -1.85 1.79
CA TYR A 84 12.01 -2.43 0.49
C TYR A 84 10.73 -2.35 -0.33
N VAL A 85 10.80 -1.74 -1.51
CA VAL A 85 9.68 -1.77 -2.47
C VAL A 85 10.10 -2.50 -3.74
N LEU A 86 9.22 -3.40 -4.20
CA LEU A 86 9.32 -4.09 -5.48
C LEU A 86 8.05 -3.80 -6.28
N PHE A 87 8.13 -2.86 -7.21
CA PHE A 87 7.06 -2.60 -8.16
C PHE A 87 7.27 -3.45 -9.42
N GLN A 88 6.27 -4.27 -9.76
CA GLN A 88 6.31 -5.15 -10.93
C GLN A 88 4.90 -5.53 -11.39
N GLY A 89 4.74 -5.74 -12.68
CA GLY A 89 3.48 -6.18 -13.28
C GLY A 89 3.30 -7.70 -13.30
N PRO A 90 2.17 -8.18 -13.86
CA PRO A 90 1.90 -9.60 -14.07
C PRO A 90 2.84 -10.26 -15.10
N ASP A 91 3.55 -9.48 -15.89
CA ASP A 91 4.60 -9.89 -16.82
C ASP A 91 5.88 -10.41 -16.11
N GLN A 92 6.03 -10.13 -14.82
CA GLN A 92 7.14 -10.63 -14.01
C GLN A 92 6.74 -11.84 -13.15
N PRO A 93 7.67 -12.76 -12.81
CA PRO A 93 7.39 -13.83 -11.86
C PRO A 93 7.00 -13.28 -10.48
N ALA A 94 5.87 -13.76 -9.92
CA ALA A 94 5.48 -13.40 -8.56
C ALA A 94 6.53 -13.84 -7.52
N SER A 95 7.27 -14.92 -7.80
CA SER A 95 8.35 -15.46 -6.95
C SER A 95 9.46 -14.45 -6.65
N ASN A 96 9.60 -13.38 -7.44
CA ASN A 96 10.53 -12.29 -7.15
C ASN A 96 10.28 -11.70 -5.74
N ILE A 97 9.03 -11.65 -5.27
CA ILE A 97 8.71 -11.18 -3.91
C ILE A 97 9.41 -12.05 -2.87
N ALA A 98 9.17 -13.37 -2.90
CA ALA A 98 9.78 -14.28 -1.94
C ALA A 98 11.31 -14.27 -2.04
N ASP A 99 11.86 -14.14 -3.25
CA ASP A 99 13.30 -14.04 -3.46
C ASP A 99 13.91 -12.80 -2.80
N ARG A 100 13.27 -11.64 -2.93
CA ARG A 100 13.71 -10.39 -2.30
C ARG A 100 13.48 -10.34 -0.79
N MET A 101 12.51 -11.11 -0.29
CA MET A 101 12.22 -11.21 1.14
C MET A 101 13.23 -12.08 1.91
N LYS A 102 14.04 -12.91 1.23
CA LYS A 102 15.01 -13.80 1.87
C LYS A 102 16.00 -13.07 2.76
N GLY A 103 16.34 -13.70 3.89
CA GLY A 103 17.39 -13.22 4.80
C GLY A 103 16.99 -12.07 5.71
N ARG A 104 15.72 -11.66 5.71
CA ARG A 104 15.19 -10.61 6.59
C ARG A 104 13.84 -11.01 7.17
N ARG A 105 13.61 -10.63 8.43
CA ARG A 105 12.27 -10.71 9.05
C ARG A 105 11.47 -9.48 8.68
N TRP A 106 10.28 -9.64 8.15
CA TRP A 106 9.42 -8.53 7.75
C TRP A 106 8.37 -8.27 8.81
N GLY A 107 8.28 -7.02 9.25
CA GLY A 107 7.30 -6.58 10.25
C GLY A 107 5.97 -6.17 9.62
N VAL A 108 5.97 -5.82 8.33
CA VAL A 108 4.78 -5.45 7.55
C VAL A 108 4.99 -5.82 6.09
N THR A 109 3.95 -6.35 5.45
CA THR A 109 3.88 -6.52 4.00
C THR A 109 2.76 -5.67 3.42
N GLY A 110 2.87 -5.19 2.19
CA GLY A 110 1.87 -4.31 1.59
C GLY A 110 1.66 -4.52 0.10
N VAL A 111 0.40 -4.40 -0.35
CA VAL A 111 0.07 -4.40 -1.78
C VAL A 111 -0.58 -3.08 -2.19
N GLY A 112 -0.01 -2.50 -3.24
CA GLY A 112 -0.39 -1.25 -3.88
C GLY A 112 -1.84 -1.23 -4.39
N TRP A 113 -2.51 -0.10 -4.21
CA TRP A 113 -3.86 0.15 -4.70
C TRP A 113 -4.03 -0.10 -6.21
N GLY A 114 -2.99 0.18 -7.01
CA GLY A 114 -2.99 -0.07 -8.46
C GLY A 114 -3.28 -1.52 -8.84
N ILE A 115 -2.87 -2.47 -7.99
CA ILE A 115 -3.20 -3.91 -8.14
C ILE A 115 -4.55 -4.20 -7.48
N ARG A 116 -4.73 -3.81 -6.21
CA ARG A 116 -5.90 -4.18 -5.40
C ARG A 116 -7.24 -3.66 -5.96
N ASN A 117 -7.28 -2.46 -6.51
CA ASN A 117 -8.51 -1.83 -7.00
C ASN A 117 -8.76 -2.13 -8.50
N SER A 118 -8.34 -3.28 -9.00
CA SER A 118 -8.49 -3.63 -10.41
C SER A 118 -9.71 -4.52 -10.66
N THR A 119 -10.34 -4.32 -11.81
CA THR A 119 -11.33 -5.25 -12.39
C THR A 119 -10.73 -6.12 -13.50
N MET A 120 -9.44 -5.93 -13.82
CA MET A 120 -8.71 -6.70 -14.84
C MET A 120 -8.26 -8.03 -14.25
N LEU A 121 -8.62 -9.15 -14.89
CA LEU A 121 -8.35 -10.50 -14.37
C LEU A 121 -6.86 -10.72 -14.08
N GLU A 122 -5.97 -10.24 -14.93
CA GLU A 122 -4.51 -10.34 -14.72
C GLU A 122 -4.03 -9.64 -13.44
N LEU A 123 -4.64 -8.53 -13.04
CA LEU A 123 -4.31 -7.84 -11.79
C LEU A 123 -4.99 -8.46 -10.58
N VAL A 124 -6.15 -9.08 -10.75
CA VAL A 124 -6.78 -9.91 -9.71
C VAL A 124 -5.92 -11.12 -9.42
N ASN A 125 -5.47 -11.84 -10.45
CA ASN A 125 -4.56 -12.98 -10.29
C ASN A 125 -3.25 -12.53 -9.64
N ARG A 126 -2.67 -11.40 -10.08
CA ARG A 126 -1.46 -10.85 -9.46
C ARG A 126 -1.65 -10.48 -7.99
N PHE A 127 -2.82 -9.96 -7.61
CA PHE A 127 -3.13 -9.69 -6.21
C PHE A 127 -3.08 -10.97 -5.36
N GLU A 128 -3.70 -12.04 -5.84
CA GLU A 128 -3.72 -13.35 -5.17
C GLU A 128 -2.31 -13.96 -5.08
N GLU A 129 -1.55 -13.91 -6.17
CA GLU A 129 -0.15 -14.36 -6.22
C GLU A 129 0.72 -13.62 -5.20
N ASN A 130 0.64 -12.29 -5.14
CA ASN A 130 1.40 -11.48 -4.18
C ASN A 130 1.08 -11.86 -2.73
N ILE A 131 -0.20 -12.08 -2.41
CA ILE A 131 -0.63 -12.50 -1.07
C ILE A 131 -0.07 -13.88 -0.73
N ASN A 132 -0.09 -14.81 -1.68
CA ASN A 132 0.46 -16.15 -1.46
C ASN A 132 1.96 -16.09 -1.20
N GLN A 133 2.71 -15.27 -1.95
CA GLN A 133 4.14 -15.06 -1.71
C GLN A 133 4.43 -14.49 -0.31
N TYR A 134 3.62 -13.52 0.16
CA TYR A 134 3.76 -13.00 1.53
C TYR A 134 3.46 -14.05 2.59
N ARG A 135 2.41 -14.86 2.41
CA ARG A 135 2.05 -15.91 3.36
C ARG A 135 3.09 -17.01 3.45
N GLU A 136 3.74 -17.33 2.33
CA GLU A 136 4.83 -18.30 2.29
C GLU A 136 6.11 -17.74 2.94
N ALA A 137 6.46 -16.48 2.65
CA ALA A 137 7.71 -15.88 3.11
C ALA A 137 7.66 -15.39 4.58
N GLU A 138 6.55 -14.78 5.00
CA GLU A 138 6.38 -14.17 6.33
C GLU A 138 4.91 -14.26 6.80
N PRO A 139 4.42 -15.45 7.17
CA PRO A 139 2.99 -15.69 7.47
C PRO A 139 2.43 -14.87 8.64
N LEU A 140 3.28 -14.31 9.49
CA LEU A 140 2.89 -13.54 10.67
C LEU A 140 2.95 -12.02 10.45
N ALA A 141 3.53 -11.54 9.34
CA ALA A 141 3.54 -10.12 9.05
C ALA A 141 2.11 -9.64 8.73
N PRO A 142 1.63 -8.57 9.37
CA PRO A 142 0.45 -7.85 8.94
C PRO A 142 0.56 -7.47 7.45
N LEU A 143 -0.54 -7.71 6.72
CA LEU A 143 -0.71 -7.30 5.34
C LEU A 143 -1.51 -6.00 5.29
N VAL A 144 -0.97 -4.96 4.67
CA VAL A 144 -1.58 -3.64 4.57
C VAL A 144 -1.88 -3.23 3.14
N PHE A 145 -2.80 -2.28 2.99
CA PHE A 145 -3.19 -1.73 1.70
C PHE A 145 -3.33 -0.21 1.79
N ASN A 146 -2.73 0.48 0.83
CA ASN A 146 -2.98 1.89 0.52
C ASN A 146 -4.25 2.07 -0.31
N TRP A 147 -4.66 3.32 -0.49
CA TRP A 147 -5.80 3.71 -1.35
C TRP A 147 -5.42 4.67 -2.48
N SER A 148 -4.16 5.08 -2.55
CA SER A 148 -3.58 5.92 -3.59
C SER A 148 -2.06 5.75 -3.62
N PRO A 149 -1.37 6.16 -4.71
CA PRO A 149 0.09 6.20 -4.74
C PRO A 149 0.75 7.03 -3.61
N THR A 150 -0.02 7.90 -2.93
CA THR A 150 0.43 8.79 -1.87
C THR A 150 0.04 8.34 -0.45
N SER A 151 -0.38 7.07 -0.28
CA SER A 151 -0.85 6.54 1.02
C SER A 151 -0.21 5.20 1.40
N LEU A 152 0.93 4.84 0.81
CA LEU A 152 1.78 3.74 1.25
C LEU A 152 2.24 3.97 2.69
N ALA A 153 2.79 5.15 2.99
CA ALA A 153 3.29 5.50 4.32
C ALA A 153 2.20 5.40 5.38
N GLU A 154 1.06 6.03 5.10
CA GLU A 154 -0.11 5.98 5.97
C GLU A 154 -0.63 4.54 6.17
N SER A 155 -0.62 3.72 5.11
CA SER A 155 -1.09 2.34 5.22
C SER A 155 -0.27 1.50 6.19
N VAL A 156 1.02 1.78 6.33
CA VAL A 156 1.91 1.10 7.29
C VAL A 156 1.75 1.70 8.67
N THR A 157 1.86 3.03 8.79
CA THR A 157 1.88 3.73 10.09
C THR A 157 0.59 3.51 10.87
N ARG A 158 -0.56 3.40 10.19
CA ARG A 158 -1.84 3.12 10.84
C ARG A 158 -1.96 1.70 11.39
N HIS A 159 -1.15 0.73 10.93
CA HIS A 159 -1.16 -0.65 11.40
C HIS A 159 0.01 -1.00 12.30
N VAL A 160 1.13 -0.27 12.19
CA VAL A 160 2.31 -0.43 13.05
C VAL A 160 2.75 0.96 13.53
N PRO A 161 2.00 1.59 14.45
CA PRO A 161 2.34 2.91 14.97
C PRO A 161 3.58 2.86 15.85
N LEU A 162 4.70 3.42 15.39
CA LEU A 162 5.94 3.43 16.20
C LEU A 162 5.76 4.22 17.50
N ARG A 163 6.41 3.76 18.56
CA ARG A 163 6.30 4.35 19.90
C ARG A 163 7.03 5.70 20.01
N ASP A 164 8.13 5.84 19.27
CA ASP A 164 9.02 6.98 19.34
C ASP A 164 8.69 7.99 18.22
N ASP A 165 8.95 9.29 18.45
CA ASP A 165 9.03 10.26 17.37
C ASP A 165 10.34 10.03 16.59
N CYS A 166 10.20 9.60 15.34
CA CYS A 166 11.32 9.28 14.46
C CYS A 166 11.87 10.50 13.70
N THR A 167 11.45 11.73 14.07
CA THR A 167 12.07 12.97 13.56
C THR A 167 13.58 12.96 13.84
N GLY A 168 14.39 12.98 12.78
CA GLY A 168 15.85 12.88 12.88
C GLY A 168 16.41 11.46 13.13
N LYS A 169 15.54 10.45 13.16
CA LYS A 169 15.89 9.02 13.25
C LYS A 169 15.19 8.23 12.14
N PRO A 170 15.48 8.55 10.85
CA PRO A 170 14.89 7.81 9.75
C PRO A 170 15.30 6.33 9.82
N GLY A 171 14.48 5.46 9.26
CA GLY A 171 14.86 4.08 9.02
C GLY A 171 15.79 3.97 7.81
N THR A 172 15.88 2.77 7.25
CA THR A 172 16.79 2.46 6.14
C THR A 172 16.01 2.20 4.85
N LEU A 173 16.35 2.86 3.75
CA LEU A 173 15.96 2.36 2.43
C LEU A 173 16.83 1.15 2.10
N TYR A 174 16.25 -0.04 2.02
CA TYR A 174 16.96 -1.23 1.54
C TYR A 174 17.01 -1.24 0.02
N ALA A 175 15.87 -1.02 -0.63
CA ALA A 175 15.80 -0.85 -2.07
C ALA A 175 14.49 -0.21 -2.51
N TYR A 176 14.55 0.45 -3.67
CA TYR A 176 13.41 0.78 -4.51
C TYR A 176 13.64 0.12 -5.87
N GLU A 177 12.86 -0.90 -6.21
CA GLU A 177 13.02 -1.64 -7.46
C GLU A 177 11.75 -1.57 -8.31
N GLU A 178 11.82 -0.94 -9.47
CA GLU A 178 10.86 -1.13 -10.55
C GLU A 178 11.38 -2.18 -11.52
N ASN A 179 10.78 -3.36 -11.49
CA ASN A 179 11.07 -4.44 -12.42
C ASN A 179 10.01 -4.47 -13.51
N CYS A 180 10.35 -3.91 -14.67
CA CYS A 180 9.52 -3.92 -15.86
C CYS A 180 10.41 -4.01 -17.11
N PRO A 181 10.08 -4.85 -18.10
CA PRO A 181 10.84 -4.95 -19.33
C PRO A 181 10.86 -3.61 -20.09
N PRO A 182 11.99 -3.22 -20.69
CA PRO A 182 12.12 -1.95 -21.41
C PRO A 182 11.20 -1.87 -22.63
N GLU A 183 10.75 -3.00 -23.17
CA GLU A 183 9.74 -3.04 -24.24
C GLU A 183 8.31 -2.73 -23.75
N LEU A 184 8.06 -2.77 -22.43
CA LEU A 184 6.76 -2.48 -21.82
C LEU A 184 6.72 -1.14 -21.09
N CYS A 185 7.80 -0.79 -20.38
CA CYS A 185 7.87 0.45 -19.61
C CYS A 185 8.87 1.42 -20.22
N GLU A 186 8.41 2.63 -20.53
CA GLU A 186 9.26 3.73 -21.01
C GLU A 186 10.37 4.09 -20.01
N LYS A 187 10.07 3.97 -18.71
CA LYS A 187 10.97 4.30 -17.62
C LYS A 187 10.81 3.31 -16.48
N THR A 188 11.93 2.97 -15.87
CA THR A 188 12.01 2.27 -14.58
C THR A 188 13.03 2.96 -13.68
N THR A 189 12.77 2.96 -12.38
CA THR A 189 13.69 3.47 -11.36
C THR A 189 14.17 2.32 -10.45
N VAL A 190 15.49 2.18 -10.29
CA VAL A 190 16.11 1.13 -9.48
C VAL A 190 17.19 1.73 -8.58
N ILE A 191 16.94 1.74 -7.27
CA ILE A 191 17.84 2.22 -6.23
C ILE A 191 18.14 1.08 -5.27
N THR A 192 19.36 0.55 -5.32
CA THR A 192 19.85 -0.52 -4.41
C THR A 192 20.95 -0.04 -3.46
N SER A 193 21.38 1.22 -3.62
CA SER A 193 22.35 1.91 -2.74
C SER A 193 21.78 2.21 -1.35
N GLY A 194 20.45 2.29 -1.24
CA GLY A 194 19.74 2.80 -0.07
C GLY A 194 19.72 4.34 0.04
N SER A 195 20.13 5.06 -1.01
CA SER A 195 20.16 6.52 -1.02
C SER A 195 18.77 7.13 -1.22
N LEU A 196 18.32 7.94 -0.26
CA LEU A 196 17.12 8.78 -0.44
C LEU A 196 17.35 9.94 -1.42
N GLU A 197 18.59 10.40 -1.58
CA GLU A 197 18.93 11.44 -2.54
C GLU A 197 18.73 10.93 -3.97
N GLU A 198 19.25 9.74 -4.28
CA GLU A 198 19.03 9.08 -5.58
C GLU A 198 17.55 8.76 -5.78
N LEU A 199 16.87 8.26 -4.73
CA LEU A 199 15.43 7.99 -4.78
C LEU A 199 14.62 9.26 -5.09
N LEU A 200 15.06 10.46 -4.74
CA LEU A 200 14.30 11.70 -4.93
C LEU A 200 14.85 12.57 -6.07
N GLU A 201 15.86 12.11 -6.79
CA GLU A 201 16.45 12.84 -7.91
C GLU A 201 15.39 13.22 -8.97
N GLY A 202 15.38 14.51 -9.35
CA GLY A 202 14.45 15.05 -10.33
C GLY A 202 13.02 15.29 -9.83
N ILE A 203 12.73 15.08 -8.54
CA ILE A 203 11.44 15.39 -7.93
C ILE A 203 11.51 16.74 -7.19
N PRO A 204 10.66 17.73 -7.53
CA PRO A 204 10.55 18.96 -6.75
C PRO A 204 10.16 18.64 -5.30
N GLN A 205 10.97 19.10 -4.34
CA GLN A 205 10.75 18.93 -2.90
C GLN A 205 10.04 20.15 -2.30
#